data_AF-A0A641API4-F1
#
_entry.id   AF-A0A641API4-F1
#
_cell.length_a   1.000
_cell.length_b   1.000
_cell.length_c   1.000
_cell.angle_alpha   90.00
_cell.angle_beta   90.00
_cell.angle_gamma   90.00
#
_symmetry.space_group_name_H-M   'P 1'
#
loop_
_entity.id
_entity.type
_entity.pdbx_description
1 polymer ?
#
loop_
_entity_poly.entity_id
_entity_poly.type
_entity_poly.pdbx_seq_one_letter_code
_entity_poly.pdbx_strand_id
1 'polypeptide(L)'
;MSRLGSTLLALALAGVLTLAAYADPVVVAAAVVLVQVLVAVSPPLTSASGEVIGSPRFVPVLVAGVVATVLTLEPALLEGADGTSPDVVDVTDTGMFAGVLPAVMVAVFVALVAQMLRKDGRGQLVSSVGYAVTLSVVAAFAAGWLGAAQSLGDAQAVAVGAAGLAAGLVVWMLPIDRWICFSLATAAGAAGGAAVAATVESSMTVYFGVVVGAGTALFAVLGQVVGRVMAGNSLQPAARWGFPGAMSVAFAAPVVYIGGQLVTVPLLR
;
A
#
# COMPACT_ATOMS: atom_id res chain seq x y z
N MET A 1 2.62 -8.76 -22.06
CA MET A 1 1.69 -9.06 -20.95
C MET A 1 0.63 -7.98 -20.91
N SER A 2 -0.66 -8.34 -20.80
CA SER A 2 -1.73 -7.34 -20.80
C SER A 2 -1.72 -6.55 -19.48
N ARG A 3 -1.44 -5.24 -19.57
CA ARG A 3 -1.49 -4.30 -18.43
C ARG A 3 -2.90 -4.22 -17.82
N LEU A 4 -3.90 -4.56 -18.64
CA LEU A 4 -5.32 -4.47 -18.36
C LEU A 4 -5.73 -5.22 -17.09
N GLY A 5 -5.32 -6.48 -16.91
CA GLY A 5 -5.71 -7.27 -15.73
C GLY A 5 -5.23 -6.65 -14.42
N SER A 6 -3.95 -6.26 -14.35
CA SER A 6 -3.38 -5.64 -13.15
C SER A 6 -4.01 -4.29 -12.82
N THR A 7 -4.33 -3.50 -13.84
CA THR A 7 -4.94 -2.19 -13.64
C THR A 7 -6.41 -2.31 -13.27
N LEU A 8 -7.19 -3.18 -13.92
CA LEU A 8 -8.60 -3.41 -13.53
C LEU A 8 -8.71 -3.87 -12.08
N LEU A 9 -7.82 -4.75 -11.62
CA LEU A 9 -7.78 -5.14 -10.22
C LEU A 9 -7.44 -3.98 -9.29
N ALA A 10 -6.42 -3.17 -9.61
CA ALA A 10 -6.06 -2.00 -8.81
C ALA A 10 -7.21 -0.97 -8.75
N LEU A 11 -7.91 -0.76 -9.86
CA LEU A 11 -9.10 0.10 -9.94
C LEU A 11 -10.25 -0.47 -9.09
N ALA A 12 -10.49 -1.77 -9.16
CA ALA A 12 -11.52 -2.44 -8.35
C ALA A 12 -11.20 -2.33 -6.86
N LEU A 13 -9.95 -2.57 -6.46
CA LEU A 13 -9.50 -2.45 -5.07
C LEU A 13 -9.60 -1.00 -4.58
N ALA A 14 -9.19 -0.02 -5.39
CA ALA A 14 -9.32 1.40 -5.05
C ALA A 14 -10.79 1.83 -4.90
N GLY A 15 -11.67 1.32 -5.78
CA GLY A 15 -13.12 1.53 -5.67
C GLY A 15 -13.71 0.91 -4.40
N VAL A 16 -13.32 -0.33 -4.07
CA VAL A 16 -13.75 -1.01 -2.83
C VAL A 16 -13.25 -0.25 -1.60
N LEU A 17 -11.99 0.20 -1.57
CA LEU A 17 -11.44 0.99 -0.47
C LEU A 17 -12.19 2.31 -0.30
N THR A 18 -12.54 2.98 -1.40
CA THR A 18 -13.31 4.23 -1.36
C THR A 18 -14.71 3.98 -0.81
N LEU A 19 -15.42 2.98 -1.31
CA LEU A 19 -16.76 2.62 -0.82
C LEU A 19 -16.73 2.19 0.65
N ALA A 20 -15.72 1.42 1.04
CA ALA A 20 -15.52 0.99 2.42
C ALA A 20 -15.28 2.17 3.35
N ALA A 21 -14.52 3.18 2.91
CA ALA A 21 -14.25 4.37 3.71
C ALA A 21 -15.51 5.17 4.02
N TYR A 22 -16.48 5.22 3.09
CA TYR A 22 -17.79 5.81 3.35
C TYR A 22 -18.73 4.95 4.20
N ALA A 23 -18.41 3.66 4.39
CA ALA A 23 -19.26 2.74 5.12
C ALA A 23 -18.84 2.59 6.59
N ASP A 24 -17.62 2.08 6.84
CA ASP A 24 -17.11 1.77 8.17
C ASP A 24 -15.59 1.48 8.10
N PRO A 25 -14.76 2.01 9.02
CA PRO A 25 -13.33 1.68 9.13
C PRO A 25 -13.02 0.17 9.17
N VAL A 26 -13.89 -0.66 9.77
CA VAL A 26 -13.73 -2.12 9.82
C VAL A 26 -13.82 -2.73 8.42
N VAL A 27 -14.67 -2.18 7.54
CA VAL A 27 -14.77 -2.63 6.15
C VAL A 27 -13.53 -2.21 5.36
N VAL A 28 -12.95 -1.03 5.67
CA VAL A 28 -11.67 -0.60 5.08
C VAL A 28 -10.55 -1.55 5.50
N ALA A 29 -10.49 -1.93 6.79
CA ALA A 29 -9.52 -2.91 7.27
C ALA A 29 -9.66 -4.26 6.55
N ALA A 30 -10.87 -4.75 6.31
CA ALA A 30 -11.09 -5.97 5.53
C ALA A 30 -10.56 -5.86 4.09
N ALA A 31 -10.79 -4.73 3.42
CA ALA A 31 -10.26 -4.46 2.08
C ALA A 31 -8.73 -4.33 2.07
N VAL A 32 -8.13 -3.71 3.09
CA VAL A 32 -6.68 -3.63 3.29
C VAL A 32 -6.08 -5.03 3.49
N VAL A 33 -6.69 -5.88 4.32
CA VAL A 33 -6.26 -7.26 4.52
C VAL A 33 -6.31 -8.05 3.20
N LEU A 34 -7.32 -7.83 2.36
CA LEU A 34 -7.35 -8.43 1.02
C LEU A 34 -6.15 -8.00 0.17
N VAL A 35 -5.77 -6.72 0.17
CA VAL A 35 -4.56 -6.22 -0.51
C VAL A 35 -3.31 -6.92 0.05
N GLN A 36 -3.19 -7.03 1.37
CA GLN A 36 -2.06 -7.68 2.05
C GLN A 36 -1.95 -9.17 1.70
N VAL A 37 -3.07 -9.89 1.64
CA VAL A 37 -3.12 -11.28 1.20
C VAL A 37 -2.65 -11.41 -0.24
N LEU A 38 -3.08 -10.52 -1.14
CA LEU A 38 -2.61 -10.52 -2.53
C LEU A 38 -1.10 -10.24 -2.64
N VAL A 39 -0.53 -9.40 -1.77
CA VAL A 39 0.92 -9.20 -1.66
C VAL A 39 1.60 -10.44 -1.07
N ALA A 40 1.01 -11.11 -0.08
CA ALA A 40 1.56 -12.31 0.55
C ALA A 40 1.63 -13.52 -0.41
N VAL A 41 0.69 -13.61 -1.35
CA VAL A 41 0.66 -14.62 -2.43
C VAL A 41 1.59 -14.19 -3.60
N SER A 42 2.69 -13.51 -3.29
CA SER A 42 3.68 -13.06 -4.27
C SER A 42 4.28 -14.25 -5.07
N PRO A 43 4.85 -14.00 -6.27
CA PRO A 43 5.52 -15.02 -7.08
C PRO A 43 6.87 -15.48 -6.48
N PRO A 44 7.29 -16.76 -6.65
CA PRO A 44 8.56 -17.30 -6.14
C PRO A 44 9.77 -16.44 -6.54
N LEU A 45 10.72 -16.26 -5.62
CA LEU A 45 11.99 -15.63 -5.96
C LEU A 45 12.83 -16.63 -6.77
N THR A 46 13.40 -16.18 -7.88
CA THR A 46 14.27 -16.99 -8.74
C THR A 46 15.71 -16.53 -8.61
N SER A 47 16.64 -17.46 -8.50
CA SER A 47 18.08 -17.18 -8.54
C SER A 47 18.53 -16.70 -9.93
N ALA A 48 19.77 -16.23 -10.05
CA ALA A 48 20.37 -15.90 -11.35
C ALA A 48 20.48 -17.11 -12.29
N SER A 49 20.52 -18.34 -11.74
CA SER A 49 20.48 -19.60 -12.51
C SER A 49 19.06 -20.04 -12.89
N GLY A 50 18.03 -19.31 -12.47
CA GLY A 50 16.62 -19.64 -12.73
C GLY A 50 16.00 -20.64 -11.74
N GLU A 51 16.74 -21.05 -10.71
CA GLU A 51 16.23 -21.96 -9.68
C GLU A 51 15.27 -21.23 -8.72
N VAL A 52 14.20 -21.91 -8.32
CA VAL A 52 13.24 -21.36 -7.36
C VAL A 52 13.86 -21.39 -5.96
N ILE A 53 13.99 -20.21 -5.35
CA ILE A 53 14.45 -20.06 -3.98
C ILE A 53 13.24 -20.23 -3.06
N GLY A 54 13.21 -21.32 -2.30
CA GLY A 54 12.24 -21.51 -1.23
C GLY A 54 12.32 -20.36 -0.23
N SER A 55 11.26 -19.57 -0.12
CA SER A 55 11.17 -18.45 0.83
C SER A 55 9.90 -18.56 1.67
N PRO A 56 10.01 -18.55 3.01
CA PRO A 56 8.85 -18.53 3.90
C PRO A 56 8.27 -17.12 3.97
N ARG A 57 7.75 -16.62 2.85
CA ARG A 57 7.29 -15.22 2.73
C ARG A 57 5.85 -15.01 3.16
N PHE A 58 5.00 -16.01 2.95
CA PHE A 58 3.55 -15.84 3.14
C PHE A 58 3.23 -15.47 4.58
N VAL A 59 3.80 -16.23 5.54
CA VAL A 59 3.53 -16.04 6.97
C VAL A 59 4.08 -14.70 7.47
N PRO A 60 5.36 -14.31 7.26
CA PRO A 60 5.84 -12.99 7.68
C PRO A 60 5.03 -11.84 7.09
N VAL A 61 4.69 -11.90 5.79
CA VAL A 61 3.96 -10.82 5.11
C VAL A 61 2.55 -10.69 5.65
N LEU A 62 1.86 -11.81 5.87
CA LEU A 62 0.50 -11.82 6.41
C LEU A 62 0.49 -11.34 7.86
N VAL A 63 1.43 -11.79 8.70
CA VAL A 63 1.55 -11.33 10.08
C VAL A 63 1.84 -9.83 10.12
N ALA A 64 2.76 -9.34 9.29
CA ALA A 64 3.06 -7.90 9.18
C ALA A 64 1.81 -7.10 8.82
N GLY A 65 1.08 -7.55 7.80
CA GLY A 65 -0.15 -6.91 7.36
C GLY A 65 -1.22 -6.86 8.46
N VAL A 66 -1.47 -7.98 9.12
CA VAL A 66 -2.44 -8.06 10.22
C VAL A 66 -2.03 -7.17 11.39
N VAL A 67 -0.76 -7.21 11.82
CA VAL A 67 -0.26 -6.36 12.91
C VAL A 67 -0.39 -4.88 12.53
N ALA A 68 0.00 -4.49 11.32
CA ALA A 68 -0.14 -3.12 10.86
C ALA A 68 -1.61 -2.67 10.90
N THR A 69 -2.52 -3.50 10.38
CA THR A 69 -3.96 -3.18 10.32
C THR A 69 -4.57 -3.08 11.71
N VAL A 70 -4.26 -4.02 12.61
CA VAL A 70 -4.77 -4.03 13.99
C VAL A 70 -4.28 -2.81 14.76
N LEU A 71 -2.99 -2.47 14.68
CA LEU A 71 -2.44 -1.31 15.36
C LEU A 71 -2.91 0.02 14.78
N THR A 72 -3.28 0.05 13.49
CA THR A 72 -3.94 1.22 12.90
C THR A 72 -5.40 1.31 13.35
N LEU A 73 -6.13 0.19 13.44
CA LEU A 73 -7.51 0.19 13.94
C LEU A 73 -7.61 0.59 15.41
N GLU A 74 -6.71 0.05 16.24
CA GLU A 74 -6.72 0.17 17.70
C GLU A 74 -5.38 0.74 18.19
N PRO A 75 -5.11 2.04 17.99
CA PRO A 75 -3.85 2.66 18.37
C PRO A 75 -3.61 2.60 19.90
N ALA A 76 -4.68 2.48 20.69
CA ALA A 76 -4.63 2.30 22.14
C ALA A 76 -3.85 1.04 22.58
N LEU A 77 -3.66 0.05 21.70
CA LEU A 77 -2.81 -1.11 21.98
C LEU A 77 -1.32 -0.76 22.14
N LEU A 78 -0.92 0.44 21.70
CA LEU A 78 0.43 0.98 21.87
C LEU A 78 0.56 1.85 23.12
N GLU A 79 -0.55 2.17 23.79
CA GLU A 79 -0.52 2.84 25.08
C GLU A 79 0.06 1.85 26.10
N GLY A 80 1.21 2.24 26.69
CA GLY A 80 1.82 1.47 27.76
C GLY A 80 0.93 1.41 29.01
N ALA A 81 1.35 0.65 30.02
CA ALA A 81 0.64 0.62 31.30
C ALA A 81 0.48 2.03 31.89
N ASP A 82 -0.64 2.29 32.57
CA ASP A 82 -0.93 3.55 33.23
C ASP A 82 0.28 4.07 34.02
N GLY A 83 0.77 5.26 33.67
CA GLY A 83 1.96 5.88 34.27
C GLY A 83 3.29 5.66 33.54
N THR A 84 3.29 4.93 32.41
CA THR A 84 4.46 4.84 31.51
C THR A 84 4.31 5.64 30.22
N SER A 85 3.20 6.37 30.04
CA SER A 85 3.01 7.24 28.89
C SER A 85 4.00 8.41 28.97
N PRO A 86 4.95 8.53 28.03
CA PRO A 86 5.64 9.79 27.86
C PRO A 86 4.58 10.82 27.42
N ASP A 87 4.67 12.03 27.94
CA ASP A 87 3.87 13.23 27.56
C ASP A 87 3.99 13.62 26.07
N VAL A 88 4.47 12.71 25.21
CA VAL A 88 4.65 12.83 23.77
C VAL A 88 3.41 12.26 23.06
N VAL A 89 2.24 12.65 23.53
CA VAL A 89 0.94 12.17 23.03
C VAL A 89 0.65 12.73 21.61
N ASP A 90 1.29 13.82 21.22
CA ASP A 90 1.14 14.43 19.87
C ASP A 90 1.77 13.62 18.72
N VAL A 91 2.63 12.62 19.01
CA VAL A 91 3.25 11.80 17.94
C VAL A 91 2.45 10.53 17.65
N THR A 92 1.69 10.03 18.63
CA THR A 92 0.77 8.88 18.49
C THR A 92 -0.45 9.18 17.65
N ASP A 93 -0.79 10.45 17.42
CA ASP A 93 -1.81 10.87 16.45
C ASP A 93 -1.44 10.50 15.00
N THR A 94 -0.19 10.11 14.74
CA THR A 94 0.24 9.57 13.44
C THR A 94 0.17 8.03 13.37
N GLY A 95 -1.03 7.47 13.57
CA GLY A 95 -1.33 6.03 13.67
C GLY A 95 -0.74 5.10 12.59
N MET A 96 -0.48 5.57 11.35
CA MET A 96 0.16 4.72 10.32
C MET A 96 1.62 4.38 10.65
N PHE A 97 2.43 5.36 11.07
CA PHE A 97 3.85 5.10 11.39
C PHE A 97 3.98 4.28 12.67
N ALA A 98 3.04 4.48 13.61
CA ALA A 98 2.92 3.71 14.82
C ALA A 98 2.61 2.23 14.56
N GLY A 99 1.81 1.91 13.53
CA GLY A 99 1.51 0.52 13.15
C GLY A 99 2.56 -0.16 12.24
N VAL A 100 3.13 0.59 11.29
CA VAL A 100 4.07 0.01 10.29
C VAL A 100 5.38 -0.44 10.93
N LEU A 101 5.94 0.33 11.88
CA LEU A 101 7.23 -0.02 12.50
C LEU A 101 7.17 -1.34 13.30
N PRO A 102 6.24 -1.53 14.26
CA PRO A 102 6.07 -2.80 14.96
C PRO A 102 5.75 -3.96 14.01
N ALA A 103 4.92 -3.72 12.99
CA ALA A 103 4.61 -4.74 11.98
C ALA A 103 5.87 -5.25 11.27
N VAL A 104 6.78 -4.35 10.88
CA VAL A 104 8.05 -4.72 10.24
C VAL A 104 8.96 -5.48 11.23
N MET A 105 9.03 -5.07 12.49
CA MET A 105 9.81 -5.79 13.51
C MET A 105 9.32 -7.23 13.70
N VAL A 106 8.00 -7.41 13.84
CA VAL A 106 7.38 -8.75 13.94
C VAL A 106 7.66 -9.55 12.67
N ALA A 107 7.54 -8.94 11.49
CA ALA A 107 7.83 -9.60 10.22
C ALA A 107 9.27 -10.12 10.13
N VAL A 108 10.24 -9.30 10.55
CA VAL A 108 11.66 -9.68 10.60
C VAL A 108 11.84 -10.85 11.55
N PHE A 109 11.26 -10.78 12.76
CA PHE A 109 11.34 -11.87 13.73
C PHE A 109 10.76 -13.18 13.18
N VAL A 110 9.54 -13.14 12.62
CA VAL A 110 8.86 -14.31 12.03
C VAL A 110 9.65 -14.84 10.84
N ALA A 111 10.21 -13.97 10.00
CA ALA A 111 11.06 -14.39 8.88
C ALA A 111 12.31 -15.12 9.38
N LEU A 112 12.98 -14.62 10.42
CA LEU A 112 14.16 -15.27 11.01
C LEU A 112 13.81 -16.62 11.63
N VAL A 113 12.73 -16.71 12.40
CA VAL A 113 12.22 -17.97 12.97
C VAL A 113 11.92 -18.98 11.85
N ALA A 114 11.25 -18.54 10.79
CA ALA A 114 10.93 -19.41 9.67
C ALA A 114 12.18 -19.92 8.93
N GLN A 115 13.26 -19.12 8.86
CA GLN A 115 14.54 -19.60 8.34
C GLN A 115 15.24 -20.59 9.29
N MET A 116 15.13 -20.39 10.62
CA MET A 116 15.69 -21.33 11.60
C MET A 116 15.03 -22.71 11.52
N LEU A 117 13.73 -22.76 11.23
CA LEU A 117 12.96 -23.99 11.08
C LEU A 117 13.15 -24.67 9.72
N ARG A 118 13.79 -24.00 8.75
CA ARG A 118 13.94 -24.51 7.38
C ARG A 118 14.97 -25.64 7.32
N LYS A 119 14.60 -26.75 6.70
CA LYS A 119 15.46 -27.96 6.55
C LYS A 119 16.21 -28.01 5.22
N ASP A 120 15.79 -27.21 4.23
CA ASP A 120 16.18 -27.36 2.83
C ASP A 120 17.51 -26.67 2.44
N GLY A 121 18.45 -26.54 3.38
CA GLY A 121 19.74 -25.88 3.16
C GLY A 121 19.69 -24.34 3.16
N ARG A 122 20.79 -23.70 3.57
CA ARG A 122 20.91 -22.25 3.83
C ARG A 122 21.49 -21.44 2.68
N GLY A 123 21.48 -21.98 1.46
CA GLY A 123 22.26 -21.47 0.32
C GLY A 123 22.00 -20.01 -0.07
N GLN A 124 20.86 -19.40 0.30
CA GLN A 124 20.52 -18.00 -0.02
C GLN A 124 19.66 -17.32 1.07
N LEU A 125 20.09 -17.43 2.34
CA LEU A 125 19.31 -16.93 3.49
C LEU A 125 19.04 -15.41 3.40
N VAL A 126 20.06 -14.61 3.07
CA VAL A 126 19.94 -13.14 2.99
C VAL A 126 18.93 -12.72 1.93
N SER A 127 19.00 -13.31 0.73
CA SER A 127 18.07 -13.02 -0.37
C SER A 127 16.63 -13.39 -0.01
N SER A 128 16.43 -14.57 0.61
CA SER A 128 15.12 -15.03 1.04
C SER A 128 14.51 -14.17 2.15
N VAL A 129 15.30 -13.75 3.14
CA VAL A 129 14.82 -12.88 4.24
C VAL A 129 14.57 -11.48 3.71
N GLY A 130 15.49 -10.92 2.93
CA GLY A 130 15.33 -9.60 2.33
C GLY A 130 14.07 -9.50 1.48
N TYR A 131 13.77 -10.54 0.70
CA TYR A 131 12.53 -10.62 -0.08
C TYR A 131 11.27 -10.65 0.81
N ALA A 132 11.26 -11.50 1.85
CA ALA A 132 10.13 -11.59 2.77
C ALA A 132 9.89 -10.28 3.53
N VAL A 133 10.96 -9.64 4.03
CA VAL A 133 10.89 -8.36 4.75
C VAL A 133 10.42 -7.25 3.83
N THR A 134 10.95 -7.16 2.60
CA THR A 134 10.51 -6.15 1.61
C THR A 134 9.02 -6.27 1.33
N LEU A 135 8.52 -7.48 1.09
CA LEU A 135 7.08 -7.70 0.89
C LEU A 135 6.26 -7.37 2.14
N SER A 136 6.80 -7.61 3.33
CA SER A 136 6.13 -7.31 4.59
C SER A 136 5.98 -5.80 4.80
N VAL A 137 7.02 -5.03 4.48
CA VAL A 137 6.98 -3.55 4.47
C VAL A 137 5.90 -3.07 3.50
N VAL A 138 5.87 -3.61 2.28
CA VAL A 138 4.88 -3.22 1.29
C VAL A 138 3.46 -3.59 1.72
N ALA A 139 3.25 -4.77 2.29
CA ALA A 139 1.95 -5.16 2.84
C ALA A 139 1.52 -4.24 3.99
N ALA A 140 2.46 -3.87 4.88
CA ALA A 140 2.19 -2.93 5.96
C ALA A 140 1.80 -1.54 5.44
N PHE A 141 2.38 -1.07 4.33
CA PHE A 141 1.98 0.21 3.72
C PHE A 141 0.51 0.25 3.37
N ALA A 142 -0.12 -0.87 2.99
CA ALA A 142 -1.55 -0.89 2.67
C ALA A 142 -2.44 -0.40 3.83
N ALA A 143 -1.98 -0.51 5.10
CA ALA A 143 -2.67 0.05 6.26
C ALA A 143 -2.81 1.59 6.21
N GLY A 144 -2.02 2.28 5.39
CA GLY A 144 -2.16 3.71 5.15
C GLY A 144 -3.52 4.12 4.58
N TRP A 145 -4.20 3.25 3.82
CA TRP A 145 -5.57 3.53 3.37
C TRP A 145 -6.56 3.58 4.53
N LEU A 146 -6.40 2.68 5.51
CA LEU A 146 -7.20 2.69 6.74
C LEU A 146 -6.88 3.91 7.59
N GLY A 147 -5.59 4.22 7.78
CA GLY A 147 -5.17 5.40 8.53
C GLY A 147 -5.67 6.70 7.87
N ALA A 148 -5.77 6.74 6.54
CA ALA A 148 -6.36 7.87 5.83
C ALA A 148 -7.86 7.99 6.10
N ALA A 149 -8.60 6.87 6.09
CA ALA A 149 -10.03 6.84 6.39
C ALA A 149 -10.33 7.26 7.85
N GLN A 150 -9.42 7.00 8.78
CA GLN A 150 -9.56 7.43 10.18
C GLN A 150 -8.97 8.82 10.48
N SER A 151 -8.31 9.44 9.48
CA SER A 151 -7.74 10.78 9.63
C SER A 151 -8.79 11.87 9.52
N LEU A 152 -8.40 13.12 9.77
CA LEU A 152 -9.27 14.28 9.63
C LEU A 152 -9.78 14.52 8.19
N GLY A 153 -9.09 13.98 7.18
CA GLY A 153 -9.56 13.97 5.80
C GLY A 153 -10.62 12.89 5.50
N ASP A 154 -10.83 11.96 6.42
CA ASP A 154 -11.87 10.92 6.39
C ASP A 154 -11.93 10.15 5.04
N ALA A 155 -13.11 9.67 4.66
CA ALA A 155 -13.38 9.00 3.39
C ALA A 155 -13.02 9.85 2.15
N GLN A 156 -12.99 11.17 2.29
CA GLN A 156 -12.75 12.10 1.18
C GLN A 156 -11.28 12.09 0.75
N ALA A 157 -10.34 12.00 1.69
CA ALA A 157 -8.92 11.85 1.38
C ALA A 157 -8.65 10.52 0.63
N VAL A 158 -9.34 9.45 1.05
CA VAL A 158 -9.32 8.16 0.35
C VAL A 158 -9.86 8.30 -1.07
N ALA A 159 -11.00 8.98 -1.25
CA ALA A 159 -11.59 9.21 -2.57
C ALA A 159 -10.67 10.00 -3.52
N VAL A 160 -10.05 11.07 -3.04
CA VAL A 160 -9.06 11.87 -3.81
C VAL A 160 -7.87 11.01 -4.23
N GLY A 161 -7.31 10.23 -3.30
CA GLY A 161 -6.19 9.35 -3.59
C GLY A 161 -6.55 8.20 -4.54
N ALA A 162 -7.74 7.62 -4.39
CA ALA A 162 -8.25 6.58 -5.28
C ALA A 162 -8.51 7.11 -6.69
N ALA A 163 -9.03 8.34 -6.82
CA ALA A 163 -9.24 8.99 -8.11
C ALA A 163 -7.91 9.33 -8.81
N GLY A 164 -6.92 9.81 -8.06
CA GLY A 164 -5.57 10.03 -8.57
C GLY A 164 -4.93 8.74 -9.09
N LEU A 165 -4.95 7.69 -8.26
CA LEU A 165 -4.52 6.34 -8.66
C LEU A 165 -5.25 5.88 -9.93
N ALA A 166 -6.58 6.02 -9.98
CA ALA A 166 -7.38 5.55 -11.10
C ALA A 166 -7.04 6.26 -12.40
N ALA A 167 -7.02 7.58 -12.40
CA ALA A 167 -6.69 8.39 -13.57
C ALA A 167 -5.26 8.08 -14.07
N GLY A 168 -4.30 8.00 -13.15
CA GLY A 168 -2.91 7.67 -13.49
C GLY A 168 -2.76 6.28 -14.11
N LEU A 169 -3.42 5.27 -13.54
CA LEU A 169 -3.33 3.91 -14.07
C LEU A 169 -4.05 3.71 -15.41
N VAL A 170 -5.14 4.46 -15.66
CA VAL A 170 -5.80 4.48 -16.98
C VAL A 170 -4.87 5.05 -18.03
N VAL A 171 -4.23 6.19 -17.75
CA VAL A 171 -3.25 6.79 -18.67
C VAL A 171 -2.02 5.90 -18.86
N TRP A 172 -1.62 5.15 -17.82
CA TRP A 172 -0.53 4.17 -17.90
C TRP A 172 -0.81 2.98 -18.85
N MET A 173 -2.07 2.80 -19.28
CA MET A 173 -2.41 1.82 -20.31
C MET A 173 -2.03 2.26 -21.73
N LEU A 174 -1.78 3.56 -21.95
CA LEU A 174 -1.51 4.09 -23.29
C LEU A 174 -0.24 3.46 -23.90
N PRO A 175 -0.26 3.11 -25.20
CA PRO A 175 0.87 2.49 -25.89
C PRO A 175 1.91 3.55 -26.34
N ILE A 176 2.36 4.41 -25.42
CA ILE A 176 3.33 5.49 -25.67
C ILE A 176 4.65 5.15 -24.96
N ASP A 177 5.73 5.89 -25.26
CA ASP A 177 6.98 5.84 -24.51
C ASP A 177 6.75 5.91 -23.00
N ARG A 178 7.53 5.11 -22.24
CA ARG A 178 7.29 4.91 -20.80
C ARG A 178 7.53 6.17 -19.98
N TRP A 179 8.49 7.01 -20.38
CA TRP A 179 8.80 8.23 -19.63
C TRP A 179 7.70 9.27 -19.84
N ILE A 180 7.24 9.43 -21.09
CA ILE A 180 6.12 10.31 -21.40
C ILE A 180 4.84 9.82 -20.71
N CYS A 181 4.56 8.52 -20.78
CA CYS A 181 3.39 7.91 -20.18
C CYS A 181 3.40 8.05 -18.65
N PHE A 182 4.57 7.99 -18.01
CA PHE A 182 4.72 8.19 -16.56
C PHE A 182 4.41 9.64 -16.14
N SER A 183 4.94 10.63 -16.89
CA SER A 183 4.63 12.04 -16.68
C SER A 183 3.14 12.33 -16.89
N LEU A 184 2.55 11.79 -17.97
CA LEU A 184 1.12 11.93 -18.25
C LEU A 184 0.26 11.26 -17.19
N ALA A 185 0.64 10.08 -16.69
CA ALA A 185 -0.07 9.39 -15.62
C ALA A 185 -0.06 10.20 -14.32
N THR A 186 1.06 10.85 -14.00
CA THR A 186 1.18 11.73 -12.83
C THR A 186 0.29 12.97 -13.00
N ALA A 187 0.31 13.61 -14.17
CA ALA A 187 -0.55 14.76 -14.48
C ALA A 187 -2.04 14.39 -14.47
N ALA A 188 -2.40 13.22 -15.00
CA ALA A 188 -3.76 12.70 -14.95
C ALA A 188 -4.19 12.37 -13.52
N GLY A 189 -3.29 11.85 -12.69
CA GLY A 189 -3.50 11.68 -11.27
C GLY A 189 -3.82 12.99 -10.56
N ALA A 190 -3.02 14.03 -10.82
CA ALA A 190 -3.28 15.38 -10.32
C ALA A 190 -4.67 15.88 -10.75
N ALA A 191 -5.02 15.73 -12.03
CA ALA A 191 -6.33 16.14 -12.54
C ALA A 191 -7.49 15.33 -11.91
N GLY A 192 -7.32 14.02 -11.73
CA GLY A 192 -8.32 13.15 -11.10
C GLY A 192 -8.55 13.50 -9.62
N GLY A 193 -7.47 13.70 -8.87
CA GLY A 193 -7.53 14.13 -7.48
C GLY A 193 -8.14 15.53 -7.33
N ALA A 194 -7.73 16.48 -8.19
CA ALA A 194 -8.29 17.83 -8.25
C ALA A 194 -9.80 17.84 -8.57
N ALA A 195 -10.23 17.01 -9.52
CA ALA A 195 -11.63 16.90 -9.90
C ALA A 195 -12.49 16.38 -8.75
N VAL A 196 -12.03 15.37 -8.01
CA VAL A 196 -12.74 14.88 -6.82
C VAL A 196 -12.71 15.89 -5.69
N ALA A 197 -11.57 16.53 -5.41
CA ALA A 197 -11.49 17.58 -4.40
C ALA A 197 -12.45 18.76 -4.69
N ALA A 198 -12.67 19.07 -5.98
CA ALA A 198 -13.60 20.14 -6.38
C ALA A 198 -15.08 19.76 -6.27
N THR A 199 -15.43 18.46 -6.28
CA THR A 199 -16.83 18.00 -6.23
C THR A 199 -17.27 17.59 -4.83
N VAL A 200 -16.33 17.20 -3.98
CA VAL A 200 -16.63 16.84 -2.60
C VAL A 200 -16.81 18.12 -1.79
N GLU A 201 -17.99 18.29 -1.20
CA GLU A 201 -18.42 19.45 -0.40
C GLU A 201 -17.66 19.50 0.94
N SER A 202 -16.35 19.68 0.87
CA SER A 202 -15.41 19.57 1.96
C SER A 202 -14.45 20.75 2.02
N SER A 203 -13.78 20.90 3.15
CA SER A 203 -12.69 21.86 3.35
C SER A 203 -11.40 21.49 2.60
N MET A 204 -11.46 20.66 1.55
CA MET A 204 -10.28 20.27 0.76
C MET A 204 -10.13 21.17 -0.45
N THR A 205 -8.97 21.81 -0.57
CA THR A 205 -8.67 22.66 -1.73
C THR A 205 -8.41 21.82 -2.99
N VAL A 206 -8.62 22.43 -4.16
CA VAL A 206 -8.18 21.84 -5.44
C VAL A 206 -6.67 21.56 -5.42
N TYR A 207 -5.88 22.43 -4.78
CA TYR A 207 -4.44 22.25 -4.63
C TYR A 207 -4.07 20.98 -3.86
N PHE A 208 -4.80 20.69 -2.77
CA PHE A 208 -4.68 19.42 -2.07
C PHE A 208 -4.91 18.22 -3.01
N GLY A 209 -5.99 18.28 -3.79
CA GLY A 209 -6.32 17.25 -4.79
C GLY A 209 -5.24 17.06 -5.85
N VAL A 210 -4.62 18.15 -6.33
CA VAL A 210 -3.49 18.09 -7.28
C VAL A 210 -2.30 17.37 -6.67
N VAL A 211 -1.88 17.75 -5.47
CA VAL A 211 -0.65 17.20 -4.83
C VAL A 211 -0.83 15.73 -4.46
N VAL A 212 -1.92 15.40 -3.76
CA VAL A 212 -2.20 14.01 -3.34
C VAL A 212 -2.51 13.14 -4.55
N GLY A 213 -3.28 13.66 -5.52
CA GLY A 213 -3.60 12.94 -6.76
C GLY A 213 -2.36 12.62 -7.60
N ALA A 214 -1.43 13.58 -7.74
CA ALA A 214 -0.18 13.37 -8.45
C ALA A 214 0.71 12.33 -7.74
N GLY A 215 0.89 12.48 -6.42
CA GLY A 215 1.71 11.56 -5.64
C GLY A 215 1.16 10.14 -5.66
N THR A 216 -0.15 9.97 -5.44
CA THR A 216 -0.79 8.65 -5.45
C THR A 216 -0.67 7.96 -6.81
N ALA A 217 -0.87 8.69 -7.92
CA ALA A 217 -0.64 8.15 -9.26
C ALA A 217 0.80 7.72 -9.50
N LEU A 218 1.77 8.55 -9.11
CA LEU A 218 3.20 8.26 -9.27
C LEU A 218 3.58 6.95 -8.55
N PHE A 219 3.21 6.82 -7.28
CA PHE A 219 3.51 5.64 -6.49
C PHE A 219 2.71 4.40 -6.95
N ALA A 220 1.46 4.58 -7.40
CA ALA A 220 0.67 3.51 -7.99
C ALA A 220 1.32 2.93 -9.25
N VAL A 221 1.80 3.80 -10.15
CA VAL A 221 2.50 3.38 -11.37
C VAL A 221 3.81 2.66 -11.03
N LEU A 222 4.59 3.19 -10.08
CA LEU A 222 5.81 2.54 -9.59
C LEU A 222 5.51 1.15 -9.02
N GLY A 223 4.46 1.01 -8.18
CA GLY A 223 4.02 -0.27 -7.64
C GLY A 223 3.67 -1.28 -8.74
N GLN A 224 2.98 -0.86 -9.81
CA GLN A 224 2.72 -1.73 -10.96
C GLN A 224 4.01 -2.12 -11.70
N VAL A 225 4.95 -1.19 -11.88
CA VAL A 225 6.22 -1.47 -12.56
C VAL A 225 7.02 -2.50 -11.77
N VAL A 226 7.22 -2.26 -10.47
CA VAL A 226 7.94 -3.16 -9.56
C VAL A 226 7.25 -4.52 -9.52
N GLY A 227 5.92 -4.54 -9.32
CA GLY A 227 5.16 -5.78 -9.26
C GLY A 227 5.27 -6.61 -10.55
N ARG A 228 5.26 -5.98 -11.73
CA ARG A 228 5.44 -6.68 -13.01
C ARG A 228 6.85 -7.22 -13.20
N VAL A 229 7.87 -6.47 -12.79
CA VAL A 229 9.26 -6.92 -12.86
C VAL A 229 9.44 -8.17 -11.98
N MET A 230 8.92 -8.13 -10.75
CA MET A 230 8.97 -9.26 -9.82
C MET A 230 8.14 -10.47 -10.28
N ALA A 231 7.02 -10.24 -10.99
CA ALA A 231 6.15 -11.30 -11.50
C ALA A 231 6.53 -11.83 -12.89
N GLY A 232 7.52 -11.23 -13.57
CA GLY A 232 7.84 -11.50 -14.97
C GLY A 232 8.15 -12.97 -15.27
N ASN A 233 8.81 -13.66 -14.33
CA ASN A 233 9.22 -15.06 -14.47
C ASN A 233 8.20 -16.05 -13.88
N SER A 234 7.10 -15.59 -13.28
CA SER A 234 6.12 -16.48 -12.68
C SER A 234 5.35 -17.25 -13.74
N LEU A 235 5.14 -18.55 -13.55
CA LEU A 235 4.30 -19.38 -14.42
C LEU A 235 2.80 -19.30 -14.06
N GLN A 236 2.45 -18.78 -12.88
CA GLN A 236 1.07 -18.72 -12.41
C GLN A 236 0.36 -17.48 -12.96
N PRO A 237 -0.75 -17.64 -13.71
CA PRO A 237 -1.50 -16.52 -14.25
C PRO A 237 -1.98 -15.55 -13.17
N ALA A 238 -2.53 -16.06 -12.06
CA ALA A 238 -3.00 -15.25 -10.92
C ALA A 238 -1.92 -14.31 -10.36
N ALA A 239 -0.68 -14.79 -10.24
CA ALA A 239 0.44 -13.99 -9.76
C ALA A 239 0.86 -12.87 -10.75
N ARG A 240 0.54 -13.01 -12.05
CA ARG A 240 0.93 -12.04 -13.08
C ARG A 240 0.04 -10.79 -13.14
N TRP A 241 -1.21 -10.87 -12.67
CA TRP A 241 -2.12 -9.71 -12.64
C TRP A 241 -2.50 -9.30 -11.22
N GLY A 242 -2.65 -10.27 -10.30
CA GLY A 242 -2.97 -10.05 -8.89
C GLY A 242 -1.92 -9.20 -8.17
N PHE A 243 -0.69 -9.69 -8.17
CA PHE A 243 0.42 -9.09 -7.43
C PHE A 243 0.74 -7.65 -7.89
N PRO A 244 0.87 -7.33 -9.20
CA PRO A 244 1.14 -5.96 -9.61
C PRO A 244 0.00 -4.98 -9.30
N GLY A 245 -1.26 -5.44 -9.32
CA GLY A 245 -2.40 -4.63 -8.92
C GLY A 245 -2.36 -4.29 -7.43
N ALA A 246 -2.11 -5.28 -6.57
CA ALA A 246 -1.99 -5.09 -5.13
C ALA A 246 -0.78 -4.21 -4.75
N MET A 247 0.36 -4.38 -5.41
CA MET A 247 1.54 -3.53 -5.23
C MET A 247 1.26 -2.06 -5.54
N SER A 248 0.45 -1.79 -6.57
CA SER A 248 0.03 -0.43 -6.94
C SER A 248 -0.75 0.25 -5.81
N VAL A 249 -1.74 -0.46 -5.26
CA VAL A 249 -2.57 0.04 -4.16
C VAL A 249 -1.75 0.20 -2.88
N ALA A 250 -0.89 -0.76 -2.56
CA ALA A 250 -0.04 -0.72 -1.37
C ALA A 250 0.98 0.44 -1.42
N PHE A 251 1.60 0.72 -2.57
CA PHE A 251 2.55 1.82 -2.72
C PHE A 251 1.90 3.20 -2.64
N ALA A 252 0.65 3.33 -3.10
CA ALA A 252 -0.09 4.60 -3.03
C ALA A 252 -0.51 4.94 -1.59
N ALA A 253 -0.74 3.94 -0.74
CA ALA A 253 -1.31 4.09 0.60
C ALA A 253 -0.60 5.11 1.51
N PRO A 254 0.75 5.17 1.60
CA PRO A 254 1.43 6.17 2.44
C PRO A 254 1.17 7.61 1.97
N VAL A 255 1.04 7.84 0.67
CA VAL A 255 0.75 9.18 0.12
C VAL A 255 -0.66 9.61 0.49
N VAL A 256 -1.64 8.70 0.42
CA VAL A 256 -3.03 8.97 0.80
C VAL A 256 -3.11 9.30 2.28
N TYR A 257 -2.42 8.52 3.11
CA TYR A 257 -2.34 8.77 4.55
C TYR A 257 -1.74 10.14 4.87
N ILE A 258 -0.57 10.45 4.31
CA ILE A 258 0.07 11.76 4.49
C ILE A 258 -0.86 12.87 4.00
N GLY A 259 -1.55 12.66 2.88
CA GLY A 259 -2.61 13.54 2.39
C GLY A 259 -3.67 13.79 3.47
N GLY A 260 -4.28 12.73 4.02
CA GLY A 260 -5.29 12.85 5.07
C GLY A 260 -4.82 13.66 6.29
N GLN A 261 -3.55 13.53 6.67
CA GLN A 261 -2.94 14.30 7.76
C GLN A 261 -2.71 15.78 7.40
N LEU A 262 -2.34 16.06 6.15
CA LEU A 262 -2.03 17.42 5.67
C LEU A 262 -3.28 18.33 5.54
N VAL A 263 -4.49 17.80 5.62
CA VAL A 263 -5.75 18.58 5.68
C VAL A 263 -5.79 19.52 6.90
N THR A 264 -4.96 19.26 7.91
CA THR A 264 -4.79 20.14 9.08
C THR A 264 -4.01 21.42 8.79
N VAL A 265 -3.22 21.47 7.71
CA VAL A 265 -2.34 22.59 7.41
C VAL A 265 -3.15 23.75 6.81
N PRO A 266 -3.09 24.98 7.38
CA PRO A 266 -3.94 26.11 6.96
C PRO A 266 -3.81 26.53 5.49
N LEU A 267 -2.68 26.24 4.86
CA LEU A 267 -2.43 26.54 3.44
C LEU A 267 -3.13 25.56 2.47
N LEU A 268 -3.64 24.43 2.99
CA LEU A 268 -4.26 23.34 2.21
C LEU A 268 -5.78 23.22 2.45
N ARG A 269 -6.33 23.98 3.41
CA ARG A 269 -7.76 24.20 3.65
C ARG A 269 -8.31 25.33 2.77
#